data_AF-A0A0M4LLK7-F1
#
_entry.id   AF-A0A0M4LLK7-F1
#
_cell.length_a   1.000
_cell.length_b   1.000
_cell.length_c   1.000
_cell.angle_alpha   90.00
_cell.angle_beta   90.00
_cell.angle_gamma   90.00
#
_symmetry.space_group_name_H-M   'P 1'
#
loop_
_entity.id
_entity.type
_entity.pdbx_description
1 polymer ?
#
loop_
_entity_poly.entity_id
_entity_poly.type
_entity_poly.pdbx_seq_one_letter_code
_entity_poly.pdbx_strand_id
1 'polypeptide(L)'
;MAGFFAHRGATEVAGISLVHMAGQESVAAGDLITFTAWILNATAEALTDVTLHLHSFTNEHGDQLGYRTEPPASEMIGRTLGPRQALKYHFSYVATERDVEEPGLLISALKANLVTPRQGRLFSECDALVSVAVSGAQPLTFQHS
;
A
#
# COMPACT_ATOMS: atom_id res chain seq x y z
N MET A 1 -1.96 -5.37 -6.62
CA MET A 1 -1.96 -6.73 -6.03
C MET A 1 -0.68 -7.41 -6.45
N ALA A 2 0.00 -8.08 -5.52
CA ALA A 2 1.25 -8.79 -5.73
C ALA A 2 1.19 -10.21 -5.12
N GLY A 3 1.91 -11.14 -5.74
CA GLY A 3 2.09 -12.51 -5.26
C GLY A 3 3.20 -12.63 -4.22
N PHE A 4 3.23 -13.76 -3.50
CA PHE A 4 4.31 -14.09 -2.56
C PHE A 4 5.34 -15.03 -3.18
N PHE A 5 6.61 -14.78 -2.93
CA PHE A 5 7.74 -15.52 -3.50
C PHE A 5 8.61 -16.14 -2.40
N ALA A 6 9.17 -17.32 -2.67
CA ALA A 6 10.11 -17.96 -1.76
C ALA A 6 11.48 -17.26 -1.79
N HIS A 7 12.14 -17.13 -0.64
CA HIS A 7 13.49 -16.52 -0.61
C HIS A 7 14.56 -17.32 -1.37
N ARG A 8 14.33 -18.61 -1.63
CA ARG A 8 15.26 -19.52 -2.32
C ARG A 8 14.84 -19.89 -3.75
N GLY A 9 13.98 -19.09 -4.39
CA GLY A 9 13.62 -19.26 -5.80
C GLY A 9 12.57 -18.27 -6.25
N ALA A 10 12.55 -17.91 -7.53
CA ALA A 10 11.59 -16.94 -8.10
C ALA A 10 10.17 -17.52 -8.31
N THR A 11 9.79 -18.55 -7.57
CA THR A 11 8.48 -19.20 -7.72
C THR A 11 7.44 -18.48 -6.86
N GLU A 12 6.44 -17.93 -7.53
CA GLU A 12 5.25 -17.39 -6.88
C GLU A 12 4.42 -18.53 -6.26
N VAL A 13 3.89 -18.26 -5.07
CA VAL A 13 3.00 -19.15 -4.34
C VAL A 13 1.55 -18.80 -4.64
N ALA A 14 0.87 -19.67 -5.36
CA ALA A 14 -0.54 -19.50 -5.68
C ALA A 14 -1.40 -19.46 -4.40
N GLY A 15 -2.38 -18.56 -4.39
CA GLY A 15 -3.38 -18.45 -3.32
C GLY A 15 -2.94 -17.62 -2.11
N ILE A 16 -1.77 -16.99 -2.14
CA ILE A 16 -1.36 -16.01 -1.14
C ILE A 16 -1.04 -14.69 -1.86
N SER A 17 -1.64 -13.58 -1.43
CA SER A 17 -1.42 -12.29 -2.07
C SER A 17 -1.37 -11.12 -1.10
N LEU A 18 -0.62 -10.10 -1.50
CA LEU A 18 -0.57 -8.79 -0.88
C LEU A 18 -1.34 -7.81 -1.78
N VAL A 19 -2.34 -7.14 -1.22
CA VAL A 19 -3.07 -6.06 -1.90
C VAL A 19 -2.78 -4.79 -1.15
N HIS A 20 -2.39 -3.73 -1.85
CA HIS A 20 -2.21 -2.41 -1.28
C HIS A 20 -2.86 -1.39 -2.23
N MET A 21 -3.74 -0.54 -1.69
CA MET A 21 -4.52 0.38 -2.49
C MET A 21 -4.77 1.68 -1.73
N ALA A 22 -4.80 2.79 -2.45
CA ALA A 22 -5.35 4.03 -1.96
C ALA A 22 -6.89 4.04 -2.14
N GLY A 23 -7.59 4.72 -1.23
CA GLY A 23 -9.03 4.89 -1.29
C GLY A 23 -9.51 5.92 -2.32
N GLN A 24 -8.58 6.61 -2.99
CA GLN A 24 -8.83 7.60 -4.02
C GLN A 24 -7.76 7.51 -5.10
N GLU A 25 -8.12 7.81 -6.35
CA GLU A 25 -7.22 7.79 -7.49
C GLU A 25 -6.43 9.09 -7.63
N SER A 26 -7.02 10.22 -7.20
CA SER A 26 -6.37 11.52 -7.18
C SER A 26 -6.59 12.28 -5.88
N VAL A 27 -5.70 13.23 -5.60
CA VAL A 27 -5.68 14.02 -4.35
C VAL A 27 -5.36 15.50 -4.60
N ALA A 28 -5.94 16.39 -3.79
CA ALA A 28 -5.62 17.81 -3.68
C ALA A 28 -5.05 18.16 -2.29
N ALA A 29 -4.52 19.38 -2.12
CA ALA A 29 -4.01 19.85 -0.84
C ALA A 29 -5.07 19.78 0.26
N GLY A 30 -4.70 19.22 1.41
CA GLY A 30 -5.56 19.07 2.58
C GLY A 30 -6.42 17.80 2.59
N ASP A 31 -6.47 17.04 1.49
CA ASP A 31 -7.24 15.81 1.42
C ASP A 31 -6.64 14.71 2.30
N LEU A 32 -7.52 13.96 2.97
CA LEU A 32 -7.15 12.77 3.73
C LEU A 32 -7.17 11.54 2.82
N ILE A 33 -5.99 11.01 2.53
CA ILE A 33 -5.81 9.76 1.81
C ILE A 33 -5.83 8.61 2.81
N THR A 34 -6.65 7.59 2.55
CA THR A 34 -6.61 6.33 3.28
C THR A 34 -5.99 5.26 2.38
N PHE A 35 -4.89 4.66 2.82
CA PHE A 35 -4.34 3.46 2.21
C PHE A 35 -4.81 2.23 2.97
N THR A 36 -5.19 1.19 2.24
CA THR A 36 -5.60 -0.08 2.82
C THR A 36 -4.75 -1.21 2.25
N ALA A 37 -4.16 -1.99 3.16
CA ALA A 37 -3.40 -3.17 2.83
C ALA A 37 -4.11 -4.43 3.30
N TRP A 38 -4.05 -5.48 2.49
CA TRP A 38 -4.54 -6.81 2.83
C TRP A 38 -3.48 -7.86 2.56
N ILE A 39 -3.32 -8.78 3.50
CA ILE A 39 -2.63 -10.05 3.28
C ILE A 39 -3.71 -11.12 3.24
N LEU A 40 -3.83 -11.79 2.10
CA LEU A 40 -4.88 -12.76 1.82
C LEU A 40 -4.29 -14.17 1.80
N ASN A 41 -4.91 -15.08 2.55
CA ASN A 41 -4.59 -16.50 2.51
C ASN A 41 -5.78 -17.29 1.96
N ALA A 42 -5.79 -17.57 0.66
CA ALA A 42 -6.80 -18.42 0.04
C ALA A 42 -6.47 -19.93 0.15
N THR A 43 -5.33 -20.28 0.75
CA THR A 43 -4.88 -21.67 0.89
C THR A 43 -5.58 -22.40 2.04
N ALA A 44 -5.35 -23.71 2.12
CA ALA A 44 -5.81 -24.54 3.23
C ALA A 44 -4.85 -24.56 4.45
N GLU A 45 -3.71 -23.85 4.37
CA GLU A 45 -2.67 -23.87 5.40
C GLU A 45 -2.71 -22.58 6.21
N ALA A 46 -2.32 -22.64 7.49
CA ALA A 46 -2.10 -21.44 8.28
C ALA A 46 -0.74 -20.80 7.92
N LEU A 47 -0.72 -19.48 7.82
CA LEU A 47 0.50 -18.68 7.66
C LEU A 47 0.92 -18.17 9.03
N THR A 48 2.21 -18.27 9.35
CA THR A 48 2.77 -17.84 10.64
C THR A 48 3.86 -16.79 10.41
N ASP A 49 4.27 -16.11 11.47
CA ASP A 49 5.30 -15.06 11.41
C ASP A 49 4.96 -14.00 10.33
N VAL A 50 3.66 -13.70 10.19
CA VAL A 50 3.18 -12.74 9.21
C VAL A 50 3.56 -11.35 9.71
N THR A 51 4.37 -10.66 8.92
CA THR A 51 4.79 -9.29 9.17
C THR A 51 4.46 -8.39 7.99
N LEU A 52 4.09 -7.14 8.29
CA LEU A 52 3.93 -6.06 7.32
C LEU A 52 4.89 -4.93 7.70
N HIS A 53 5.65 -4.46 6.73
CA HIS A 53 6.59 -3.36 6.89
C HIS A 53 6.26 -2.27 5.88
N LEU A 54 6.25 -1.03 6.35
CA LEU A 54 6.36 0.11 5.47
C LEU A 54 7.74 0.09 4.82
N HIS A 55 7.79 0.00 3.50
CA HIS A 55 9.06 -0.02 2.76
C HIS A 55 9.50 1.39 2.42
N SER A 56 8.64 2.13 1.72
CA SER A 56 8.82 3.55 1.44
C SER A 56 7.47 4.25 1.31
N PHE A 57 7.49 5.56 1.50
CA PHE A 57 6.35 6.40 1.15
C PHE A 57 6.90 7.74 0.68
N THR A 58 6.77 8.03 -0.61
CA THR A 58 7.40 9.18 -1.24
C THR A 58 6.46 9.91 -2.20
N ASN A 59 6.80 11.14 -2.54
CA ASN A 59 6.27 11.80 -3.75
C ASN A 59 7.12 11.42 -4.98
N GLU A 60 6.77 11.97 -6.16
CA GLU A 60 7.47 11.71 -7.41
C GLU A 60 8.91 12.24 -7.43
N HIS A 61 9.19 13.30 -6.68
CA HIS A 61 10.54 13.85 -6.51
C HIS A 61 11.42 13.01 -5.57
N GLY A 62 10.86 11.97 -4.93
CA GLY A 62 11.55 11.10 -4.00
C GLY A 62 11.64 11.66 -2.58
N ASP A 63 10.92 12.74 -2.26
CA ASP A 63 10.84 13.25 -0.89
C ASP A 63 10.11 12.21 -0.03
N GLN A 64 10.68 11.89 1.13
CA GLN A 64 10.10 10.95 2.08
C GLN A 64 8.92 11.59 2.82
N LEU A 65 7.78 10.91 2.79
CA LEU A 65 6.55 11.31 3.46
C LEU A 65 6.32 10.47 4.72
N GLY A 66 5.54 11.03 5.65
CA GLY A 66 5.17 10.38 6.91
C GLY A 66 3.66 10.23 7.02
N TYR A 67 3.19 9.03 7.36
CA TYR A 67 1.77 8.85 7.64
C TYR A 67 1.32 9.68 8.83
N ARG A 68 0.09 10.16 8.74
CA ARG A 68 -0.63 10.75 9.87
C ARG A 68 -1.06 9.69 10.86
N THR A 69 -1.50 8.54 10.37
CA THR A 69 -1.84 7.38 11.21
C THR A 69 -1.35 6.09 10.58
N GLU A 70 -0.80 5.20 11.39
CA GLU A 70 -0.39 3.86 11.02
C GLU A 70 -0.82 2.85 12.10
N PRO A 71 -1.02 1.57 11.75
CA PRO A 71 -1.28 0.54 12.76
C PRO A 71 -0.07 0.43 13.71
N PRO A 72 -0.28 0.14 15.00
CA PRO A 72 0.83 -0.05 15.92
C PRO A 72 1.68 -1.24 15.47
N ALA A 73 3.00 -1.18 15.72
CA ALA A 73 3.93 -2.23 15.30
C ALA A 73 3.52 -3.62 15.80
N SER A 74 2.93 -3.73 16.99
CA SER A 74 2.42 -4.98 17.57
C SER A 74 1.30 -5.64 16.75
N GLU A 75 0.55 -4.87 15.97
CA GLU A 75 -0.48 -5.41 15.06
C GLU A 75 0.11 -5.88 13.74
N MET A 76 1.29 -5.37 13.36
CA MET A 76 1.94 -5.65 12.08
C MET A 76 3.00 -6.74 12.14
N ILE A 77 3.34 -7.29 13.32
CA ILE A 77 4.40 -8.29 13.47
C ILE A 77 3.92 -9.57 14.15
N GLY A 78 4.54 -10.70 13.80
CA GLY A 78 4.32 -11.99 14.46
C GLY A 78 2.89 -12.52 14.37
N ARG A 79 2.12 -12.06 13.39
CA ARG A 79 0.71 -12.45 13.24
C ARG A 79 0.61 -13.87 12.70
N THR A 80 -0.50 -14.52 13.01
CA THR A 80 -0.89 -15.78 12.38
C THR A 80 -2.16 -15.54 11.57
N LEU A 81 -2.21 -16.12 10.39
CA LEU A 81 -3.35 -16.03 9.49
C LEU A 81 -3.82 -17.44 9.13
N GLY A 82 -4.99 -17.81 9.60
CA GLY A 82 -5.57 -19.13 9.33
C GLY A 82 -5.95 -19.31 7.85
N PRO A 83 -6.34 -20.54 7.49
CA PRO A 83 -6.83 -20.85 6.15
C PRO A 83 -8.04 -19.97 5.77
N ARG A 84 -8.06 -19.47 4.53
CA ARG A 84 -9.17 -18.66 3.98
C ARG A 84 -9.47 -17.39 4.76
N GLN A 85 -8.46 -16.82 5.42
CA GLN A 85 -8.58 -15.57 6.18
C GLN A 85 -7.77 -14.44 5.55
N ALA A 86 -8.02 -13.22 6.03
CA ALA A 86 -7.30 -12.02 5.64
C ALA A 86 -6.87 -11.20 6.87
N LEU A 87 -5.70 -10.55 6.79
CA LEU A 87 -5.34 -9.44 7.66
C LEU A 87 -5.57 -8.14 6.89
N LYS A 88 -6.03 -7.11 7.59
CA LYS A 88 -6.32 -5.79 7.02
C LYS A 88 -5.64 -4.72 7.85
N TYR A 89 -5.03 -3.76 7.17
CA TYR A 89 -4.31 -2.64 7.78
C TYR A 89 -4.72 -1.33 7.11
N HIS A 90 -4.75 -0.26 7.90
CA HIS A 90 -5.12 1.08 7.44
C HIS A 90 -4.03 2.08 7.79
N PHE A 91 -3.65 2.87 6.79
CA PHE A 91 -2.74 4.00 6.93
C PHE A 91 -3.46 5.25 6.45
N SER A 92 -3.19 6.40 7.05
CA SER A 92 -3.73 7.67 6.55
C SER A 92 -2.67 8.72 6.40
N TYR A 93 -2.83 9.56 5.38
CA TYR A 93 -1.94 10.65 5.04
C TYR A 93 -2.77 11.89 4.68
N VAL A 94 -2.27 13.08 4.98
CA VAL A 94 -2.90 14.33 4.55
C VAL A 94 -1.96 14.96 3.54
N ALA A 95 -2.42 15.11 2.31
CA ALA A 95 -1.63 15.75 1.25
C ALA A 95 -1.37 17.21 1.61
N THR A 96 -0.12 17.64 1.51
CA THR A 96 0.28 19.02 1.78
C THR A 96 0.22 19.86 0.51
N GLU A 97 0.30 21.18 0.65
CA GLU A 97 0.41 22.06 -0.52
C GLU A 97 1.63 21.71 -1.39
N ARG A 98 2.77 21.42 -0.76
CA ARG A 98 4.01 21.02 -1.44
C ARG A 98 3.85 19.76 -2.29
N ASP A 99 3.07 18.80 -1.82
CA ASP A 99 2.85 17.55 -2.56
C ASP A 99 2.02 17.78 -3.84
N VAL A 100 1.25 18.87 -3.89
CA VAL A 100 0.35 19.18 -5.00
C VAL A 100 0.75 20.41 -5.81
N GLU A 101 1.94 20.96 -5.55
CA GLU A 101 2.52 22.08 -6.32
C GLU A 101 2.73 21.69 -7.79
N GLU A 102 3.14 20.46 -8.04
CA GLU A 102 3.37 19.90 -9.38
C GLU A 102 2.56 18.61 -9.58
N PRO A 103 2.06 18.34 -10.80
CA PRO A 103 1.42 17.06 -11.09
C PRO A 103 2.42 15.93 -10.88
N GLY A 104 1.95 14.84 -10.27
CA GLY A 104 2.78 13.67 -10.09
C GLY A 104 2.12 12.52 -9.33
N LEU A 105 2.91 11.69 -8.66
CA LEU A 105 2.45 10.54 -7.89
C LEU A 105 2.90 10.58 -6.43
N LEU A 106 1.99 10.16 -5.55
CA LEU A 106 2.32 9.66 -4.22
C LEU A 106 2.43 8.14 -4.28
N ILE A 107 3.57 7.61 -3.84
CA ILE A 107 3.93 6.20 -3.97
C ILE A 107 4.13 5.61 -2.58
N SER A 108 3.21 4.75 -2.16
CA SER A 108 3.33 3.99 -0.91
C SER A 108 3.70 2.55 -1.20
N ALA A 109 4.90 2.14 -0.79
CA ALA A 109 5.41 0.79 -0.98
C ALA A 109 5.38 0.01 0.34
N LEU A 110 4.84 -1.21 0.29
CA LEU A 110 4.81 -2.13 1.42
C LEU A 110 5.57 -3.40 1.13
N LYS A 111 6.16 -3.98 2.17
CA LYS A 111 6.75 -5.32 2.15
C LYS A 111 6.09 -6.20 3.19
N ALA A 112 5.66 -7.39 2.79
CA ALA A 112 5.17 -8.40 3.69
C ALA A 112 6.10 -9.62 3.72
N ASN A 113 6.27 -10.22 4.90
CA ASN A 113 6.93 -11.51 5.05
C ASN A 113 6.01 -12.47 5.80
N LEU A 114 6.16 -13.76 5.53
CA LEU A 114 5.45 -14.81 6.25
C LEU A 114 6.12 -16.16 6.10
N VAL A 115 5.66 -17.14 6.86
CA VAL A 115 6.11 -18.53 6.79
C VAL A 115 4.93 -19.44 6.46
N THR A 116 5.13 -20.33 5.49
CA THR A 116 4.21 -21.43 5.19
C THR A 116 4.83 -22.77 5.62
N PRO A 117 4.02 -23.78 6.01
CA PRO A 117 4.54 -25.10 6.37
C PRO A 117 5.32 -25.79 5.25
N ARG A 118 4.89 -25.64 3.99
CA ARG A 118 5.46 -26.36 2.84
C ARG A 118 6.63 -25.64 2.17
N GLN A 119 6.60 -24.30 2.10
CA GLN A 119 7.56 -23.52 1.31
C GLN A 119 8.50 -22.68 2.20
N GLY A 120 8.24 -22.62 3.50
CA GLY A 120 9.05 -21.84 4.43
C GLY A 120 8.80 -20.33 4.27
N ARG A 121 9.87 -19.54 4.37
CA ARG A 121 9.79 -18.07 4.35
C ARG A 121 9.48 -17.53 2.95
N LEU A 122 8.38 -16.78 2.87
CA LEU A 122 7.95 -16.05 1.69
C LEU A 122 7.99 -14.54 1.93
N PHE A 123 8.08 -13.77 0.85
CA PHE A 123 7.93 -12.32 0.88
C PHE A 123 7.11 -11.81 -0.31
N SER A 124 6.55 -10.61 -0.17
CA SER A 124 5.87 -9.89 -1.24
C SER A 124 6.10 -8.39 -1.06
N GLU A 125 6.13 -7.65 -2.16
CA GLU A 125 6.21 -6.20 -2.19
C GLU A 125 5.06 -5.67 -3.06
N CYS A 126 4.39 -4.61 -2.62
CA CYS A 126 3.25 -4.04 -3.35
C CYS A 126 3.15 -2.55 -3.11
N ASP A 127 2.96 -1.82 -4.21
CA ASP A 127 2.83 -0.37 -4.20
C ASP A 127 1.36 0.04 -4.38
N ALA A 128 1.01 1.15 -3.75
CA ALA A 128 -0.20 1.92 -4.00
C ALA A 128 0.19 3.30 -4.49
N LEU A 129 -0.49 3.73 -5.56
CA LEU A 129 -0.24 5.00 -6.24
C LEU A 129 -1.47 5.90 -6.09
N VAL A 130 -1.23 7.19 -5.89
CA VAL A 130 -2.26 8.24 -5.96
C VAL A 130 -1.75 9.34 -6.84
N SER A 131 -2.54 9.77 -7.82
CA SER A 131 -2.22 10.91 -8.66
C SER A 131 -2.43 12.22 -7.92
N VAL A 132 -1.50 13.14 -8.08
CA VAL A 132 -1.64 14.51 -7.60
C VAL A 132 -2.38 15.30 -8.68
N ALA A 133 -3.57 15.79 -8.35
CA ALA A 133 -4.33 16.64 -9.25
C ALA A 133 -3.90 18.11 -9.09
N VAL A 134 -3.65 18.79 -10.21
CA VAL A 134 -3.41 20.23 -10.16
C VAL A 134 -4.73 20.93 -9.86
N SER A 135 -4.78 21.67 -8.76
CA SER A 135 -5.89 22.60 -8.49
C SER A 135 -5.76 23.79 -9.45
N GLY A 136 -6.27 23.66 -10.68
CA GLY A 136 -6.05 24.69 -11.70
C GLY A 136 -6.59 24.42 -13.09
N ALA A 137 -7.76 23.82 -13.26
CA ALA A 137 -8.54 23.98 -14.49
C ALA A 137 -9.81 24.80 -14.18
N GLN A 138 -9.68 26.13 -14.15
CA GLN A 138 -10.86 26.97 -14.33
C GLN A 138 -11.45 26.66 -15.71
N PRO A 139 -12.76 26.40 -15.84
CA PRO A 139 -13.39 26.35 -17.15
C PRO A 139 -13.17 27.72 -17.82
N LEU A 140 -12.58 27.71 -19.03
CA LEU A 140 -12.52 28.89 -19.89
C LEU A 140 -13.97 29.33 -20.14
N THR A 141 -14.43 30.33 -19.39
CA THR A 141 -15.70 30.98 -19.66
C THR A 141 -15.45 31.89 -20.85
N PHE A 142 -15.77 31.41 -22.05
CA PHE A 142 -15.83 32.25 -23.24
C PHE A 142 -16.90 33.31 -23.01
N GLN A 143 -16.51 34.54 -22.67
CA GLN A 143 -17.40 35.68 -22.76
C GLN A 143 -17.60 36.00 -24.25
N HIS A 144 -18.77 35.66 -24.77
CA HIS A 144 -19.26 36.24 -26.01
C HIS A 144 -19.75 37.66 -25.75
N SER A 145 -19.30 38.54 -26.66
CA SER A 145 -19.52 39.98 -26.78
C SER A 145 -20.97 40.43 -26.72
#